data_AF-A0A7W1N1E9-F1
#
_entry.id   AF-A0A7W1N1E9-F1
#
_cell.length_a   1.000
_cell.length_b   1.000
_cell.length_c   1.000
_cell.angle_alpha   90.00
_cell.angle_beta   90.00
_cell.angle_gamma   90.00
#
_symmetry.space_group_name_H-M   'P 1'
#
loop_
_entity.id
_entity.type
_entity.pdbx_description
1 polymer ?
#
loop_
_entity_poly.entity_id
_entity_poly.type
_entity_poly.pdbx_seq_one_letter_code
_entity_poly.pdbx_strand_id
1 'polypeptide(L)'
;MTDGDTPCSAEEAVTRMLSVEGNGGQYLLGTGTYDPRHPGVPWTFRDGKWGSDCAGAICFAYRIRRSRCGFNDQSQATVCDDLNVDSLLEDADPRRGGHLELGELATIPAPGILLITPTIRIPEKQFYMMGHVRLIIDATKWNPAAPKWADVIYLECHGPNGHRPGVTRNHGASVDQHDAVWPKWNHRAAMVRIRSRP
;
A
#
# COMPACT_ATOMS: atom_id res chain seq x y z
N MET A 1 -15.87 11.98 -15.61
CA MET A 1 -14.85 11.50 -14.66
C MET A 1 -14.09 10.38 -15.36
N THR A 2 -12.76 10.48 -15.48
CA THR A 2 -11.99 9.45 -16.17
C THR A 2 -11.72 8.29 -15.22
N ASP A 3 -11.76 7.06 -15.71
CA ASP A 3 -11.37 5.91 -14.90
C ASP A 3 -9.93 6.09 -14.39
N GLY A 4 -9.74 5.95 -13.08
CA GLY A 4 -8.45 6.21 -12.41
C GLY A 4 -8.42 7.37 -11.42
N ASP A 5 -9.39 8.29 -11.49
CA ASP A 5 -9.40 9.48 -10.63
C ASP A 5 -10.13 9.23 -9.30
N THR A 6 -11.06 8.27 -9.29
CA THR A 6 -11.82 7.89 -8.09
C THR A 6 -11.66 6.39 -7.83
N PRO A 7 -11.18 5.99 -6.65
CA PRO A 7 -10.98 4.57 -6.30
C PRO A 7 -12.29 3.77 -6.33
N CYS A 8 -12.21 2.48 -6.69
CA CYS A 8 -13.32 1.55 -6.47
C CYS A 8 -13.54 1.26 -4.97
N SER A 9 -14.63 0.59 -4.62
CA SER A 9 -14.96 0.28 -3.22
C SER A 9 -13.91 -0.63 -2.56
N ALA A 10 -13.92 -0.67 -1.23
CA ALA A 10 -13.07 -1.55 -0.44
C ALA A 10 -13.31 -3.03 -0.77
N GLU A 11 -14.58 -3.44 -0.92
CA GLU A 11 -14.97 -4.80 -1.27
C GLU A 11 -14.45 -5.20 -2.65
N GLU A 12 -14.55 -4.28 -3.62
CA GLU A 12 -14.00 -4.50 -4.95
C GLU A 12 -12.47 -4.60 -4.90
N ALA A 13 -11.80 -3.73 -4.14
CA ALA A 13 -10.35 -3.77 -4.01
C ALA A 13 -9.85 -5.10 -3.41
N VAL A 14 -10.55 -5.61 -2.38
CA VAL A 14 -10.27 -6.93 -1.80
C VAL A 14 -10.49 -8.02 -2.85
N THR A 15 -11.61 -7.99 -3.57
CA THR A 15 -11.91 -8.98 -4.63
C THR A 15 -10.84 -8.99 -5.71
N ARG A 16 -10.36 -7.82 -6.12
CA ARG A 16 -9.30 -7.67 -7.13
C ARG A 16 -7.96 -8.17 -6.60
N MET A 17 -7.60 -7.84 -5.36
CA MET A 17 -6.34 -8.33 -4.78
C MET A 17 -6.34 -9.85 -4.59
N LEU A 18 -7.50 -10.43 -4.20
CA LEU A 18 -7.68 -11.88 -4.12
C LEU A 18 -7.53 -12.56 -5.49
N SER A 19 -7.94 -11.92 -6.59
CA SER A 19 -7.81 -12.52 -7.92
C SER A 19 -6.36 -12.68 -8.38
N VAL A 20 -5.41 -11.98 -7.73
CA VAL A 20 -3.97 -12.06 -8.03
C VAL A 20 -3.17 -12.79 -6.95
N GLU A 21 -3.80 -13.19 -5.84
CA GLU A 21 -3.20 -14.04 -4.82
C GLU A 21 -2.75 -15.37 -5.45
N GLY A 22 -1.44 -15.66 -5.41
CA GLY A 22 -0.90 -16.90 -5.99
C GLY A 22 -0.94 -17.00 -7.53
N ASN A 23 -1.59 -16.05 -8.23
CA ASN A 23 -1.92 -16.16 -9.65
C ASN A 23 -0.87 -15.51 -10.57
N GLY A 24 0.37 -16.01 -10.50
CA GLY A 24 1.45 -15.60 -11.40
C GLY A 24 2.02 -14.21 -11.11
N GLY A 25 2.78 -13.67 -12.07
CA GLY A 25 3.60 -12.48 -11.85
C GLY A 25 4.74 -12.72 -10.85
N GLN A 26 5.59 -11.72 -10.68
CA GLN A 26 6.65 -11.75 -9.68
C GLN A 26 6.80 -10.39 -9.03
N TYR A 27 7.35 -10.35 -7.82
CA TYR A 27 7.71 -9.07 -7.23
C TYR A 27 8.85 -8.42 -8.03
N LEU A 28 8.67 -7.16 -8.38
CA LEU A 28 9.65 -6.33 -9.06
C LEU A 28 9.59 -4.92 -8.51
N LEU A 29 10.60 -4.53 -7.75
CA LEU A 29 10.69 -3.21 -7.15
C LEU A 29 10.69 -2.10 -8.21
N GLY A 30 9.92 -1.05 -7.97
CA GLY A 30 9.83 0.12 -8.86
C GLY A 30 9.09 -0.17 -10.17
N THR A 31 8.18 -1.15 -10.16
CA THR A 31 7.36 -1.53 -11.31
C THR A 31 5.87 -1.57 -10.93
N GLY A 32 4.98 -1.76 -11.90
CA GLY A 32 3.54 -1.74 -11.65
C GLY A 32 2.97 -0.32 -11.76
N THR A 33 2.76 0.13 -12.99
CA THR A 33 2.22 1.47 -13.29
C THR A 33 0.69 1.51 -13.38
N TYR A 34 0.00 0.38 -13.10
CA TYR A 34 -1.41 0.11 -13.35
C TYR A 34 -2.17 1.26 -14.04
N ASP A 35 -2.39 1.11 -15.36
CA ASP A 35 -3.25 2.01 -16.10
C ASP A 35 -4.67 1.41 -16.10
N PRO A 36 -5.67 2.08 -15.50
CA PRO A 36 -7.05 1.60 -15.49
C PRO A 36 -7.65 1.42 -16.90
N ARG A 37 -7.04 2.02 -17.94
CA ARG A 37 -7.42 1.82 -19.35
C ARG A 37 -6.93 0.48 -19.92
N HIS A 38 -6.05 -0.24 -19.22
CA HIS A 38 -5.55 -1.56 -19.59
C HIS A 38 -5.81 -2.58 -18.47
N PRO A 39 -7.09 -2.96 -18.25
CA PRO A 39 -7.51 -3.76 -17.10
C PRO A 39 -7.25 -5.25 -17.33
N GLY A 40 -6.10 -5.75 -16.84
CA GLY A 40 -5.81 -7.20 -16.86
C GLY A 40 -5.37 -7.72 -15.50
N VAL A 41 -4.28 -7.14 -14.98
CA VAL A 41 -3.55 -7.57 -13.78
C VAL A 41 -2.59 -6.44 -13.37
N PRO A 42 -2.05 -6.40 -12.14
CA PRO A 42 -1.05 -5.39 -11.74
C PRO A 42 0.32 -5.58 -12.43
N TRP A 43 0.49 -6.66 -13.18
CA TRP A 43 1.76 -7.04 -13.77
C TRP A 43 2.11 -6.14 -14.96
N THR A 44 3.20 -5.42 -14.84
CA THR A 44 3.85 -4.74 -15.96
C THR A 44 4.97 -5.61 -16.54
N PHE A 45 5.11 -5.63 -17.86
CA PHE A 45 6.25 -6.28 -18.51
C PHE A 45 7.40 -5.28 -18.65
N ARG A 46 8.54 -5.56 -18.00
CA ARG A 46 9.76 -4.75 -18.07
C ARG A 46 10.98 -5.67 -18.07
N ASP A 47 11.95 -5.40 -18.94
CA ASP A 47 13.21 -6.15 -19.02
C ASP A 47 13.02 -7.68 -19.08
N GLY A 48 12.06 -8.14 -19.89
CA GLY A 48 11.77 -9.57 -20.06
C GLY A 48 10.95 -10.21 -18.93
N LYS A 49 10.48 -9.43 -17.95
CA LYS A 49 9.85 -9.93 -16.73
C LYS A 49 8.47 -9.32 -16.50
N TRP A 50 7.50 -10.16 -16.12
CA TRP A 50 6.16 -9.73 -15.70
C TRP A 50 6.11 -9.58 -14.18
N GLY A 51 5.88 -8.37 -13.67
CA GLY A 51 5.82 -8.14 -12.24
C GLY A 51 5.28 -6.78 -11.81
N SER A 52 5.17 -6.61 -10.50
CA SER A 52 4.68 -5.39 -9.84
C SER A 52 5.40 -5.21 -8.50
N ASP A 53 5.39 -4.00 -7.96
CA ASP A 53 5.73 -3.75 -6.55
C ASP A 53 4.45 -3.64 -5.69
N CYS A 54 4.61 -3.38 -4.39
CA CYS A 54 3.50 -3.23 -3.47
C CYS A 54 2.59 -2.04 -3.82
N ALA A 55 3.15 -0.91 -4.26
CA ALA A 55 2.35 0.24 -4.69
C ALA A 55 1.53 -0.07 -5.94
N GLY A 56 2.14 -0.69 -6.96
CA GLY A 56 1.47 -1.09 -8.19
C GLY A 56 0.33 -2.10 -7.97
N ALA A 57 0.51 -3.03 -7.02
CA ALA A 57 -0.55 -3.96 -6.63
C ALA A 57 -1.74 -3.23 -5.98
N ILE A 58 -1.50 -2.22 -5.15
CA ILE A 58 -2.57 -1.41 -4.53
C ILE A 58 -3.25 -0.51 -5.57
N CYS A 59 -2.50 0.11 -6.48
CA CYS A 59 -3.06 0.87 -7.61
C CYS A 59 -4.03 0.00 -8.41
N PHE A 60 -3.65 -1.25 -8.72
CA PHE A 60 -4.52 -2.21 -9.37
C PHE A 60 -5.74 -2.56 -8.52
N ALA A 61 -5.56 -2.86 -7.24
CA ALA A 61 -6.65 -3.24 -6.34
C ALA A 61 -7.73 -2.15 -6.34
N TYR A 62 -7.33 -0.89 -6.16
CA TYR A 62 -8.26 0.23 -6.06
C TYR A 62 -8.65 0.91 -7.38
N ARG A 63 -8.15 0.41 -8.51
CA ARG A 63 -8.29 1.03 -9.84
C ARG A 63 -7.76 2.47 -9.92
N ILE A 64 -6.69 2.81 -9.18
CA ILE A 64 -6.11 4.15 -9.14
C ILE A 64 -4.89 4.21 -10.05
N ARG A 65 -4.73 5.31 -10.80
CA ARG A 65 -3.48 5.54 -11.55
C ARG A 65 -2.32 5.74 -10.60
N ARG A 66 -1.17 5.13 -10.90
CA ARG A 66 0.04 5.39 -10.12
C ARG A 66 0.50 6.84 -10.27
N SER A 67 0.62 7.34 -11.49
CA SER A 67 0.99 8.74 -11.74
C SER A 67 -0.24 9.63 -11.80
N ARG A 68 -0.28 10.68 -10.96
CA ARG A 68 -1.40 11.62 -10.78
C ARG A 68 -0.87 13.04 -10.65
N CYS A 69 -0.83 13.78 -11.76
CA CYS A 69 -0.39 15.17 -11.76
C CYS A 69 -1.18 16.03 -10.75
N GLY A 70 -0.48 16.77 -9.90
CA GLY A 70 -1.03 17.58 -8.81
C GLY A 70 -1.23 16.83 -7.50
N PHE A 71 -1.01 15.51 -7.45
CA PHE A 71 -1.12 14.76 -6.20
C PHE A 71 0.10 15.03 -5.31
N ASN A 72 -0.18 15.29 -4.03
CA ASN A 72 0.85 15.49 -3.02
C ASN A 72 1.80 16.67 -3.36
N ASP A 73 1.25 17.81 -3.80
CA ASP A 73 1.97 18.99 -4.29
C ASP A 73 2.44 19.96 -3.19
N GLN A 74 2.14 19.65 -1.92
CA GLN A 74 2.52 20.48 -0.79
C GLN A 74 4.03 20.51 -0.56
N SER A 75 4.53 21.60 0.04
CA SER A 75 5.96 21.91 0.16
C SER A 75 6.83 20.86 0.86
N GLN A 76 6.22 20.03 1.71
CA GLN A 76 6.85 19.01 2.53
C GLN A 76 6.70 17.59 1.98
N ALA A 77 6.01 17.43 0.84
CA ALA A 77 5.86 16.15 0.17
C ALA A 77 7.22 15.58 -0.22
N THR A 78 7.45 14.30 0.06
CA THR A 78 8.68 13.64 -0.35
C THR A 78 8.61 13.09 -1.77
N VAL A 79 7.40 12.85 -2.27
CA VAL A 79 7.10 12.44 -3.64
C VAL A 79 5.84 13.13 -4.12
N CYS A 80 5.95 13.84 -5.25
CA CYS A 80 4.82 14.49 -5.93
C CYS A 80 4.47 13.70 -7.19
N ASP A 81 3.23 13.81 -7.64
CA ASP A 81 2.69 13.26 -8.89
C ASP A 81 2.73 11.72 -9.03
N ASP A 82 3.16 10.98 -8.00
CA ASP A 82 3.25 9.52 -7.99
C ASP A 82 2.71 8.94 -6.68
N LEU A 83 1.89 7.89 -6.81
CA LEU A 83 1.35 7.14 -5.69
C LEU A 83 2.33 6.04 -5.29
N ASN A 84 3.01 6.25 -4.16
CA ASN A 84 3.81 5.25 -3.47
C ASN A 84 3.40 5.17 -2.00
N VAL A 85 4.14 4.38 -1.22
CA VAL A 85 3.87 4.17 0.20
C VAL A 85 3.92 5.47 1.00
N ASP A 86 4.94 6.31 0.76
CA ASP A 86 5.15 7.54 1.52
C ASP A 86 4.17 8.64 1.10
N SER A 87 3.92 8.82 -0.21
CA SER A 87 2.99 9.86 -0.68
C SER A 87 1.55 9.60 -0.26
N LEU A 88 1.13 8.33 -0.21
CA LEU A 88 -0.19 7.99 0.32
C LEU A 88 -0.30 8.26 1.84
N LEU A 89 0.76 8.00 2.60
CA LEU A 89 0.78 8.27 4.04
C LEU A 89 0.85 9.77 4.33
N GLU A 90 1.56 10.54 3.49
CA GLU A 90 1.62 12.00 3.55
C GLU A 90 0.26 12.63 3.26
N ASP A 91 -0.45 12.17 2.21
CA ASP A 91 -1.81 12.61 1.90
C ASP A 91 -2.79 12.30 3.05
N ALA A 92 -2.69 11.11 3.64
CA ALA A 92 -3.65 10.63 4.64
C ALA A 92 -3.49 11.25 6.05
N ASP A 93 -2.36 11.88 6.37
CA ASP A 93 -2.06 12.43 7.70
C ASP A 93 -2.00 13.97 7.68
N PRO A 94 -3.01 14.67 8.21
CA PRO A 94 -3.00 16.14 8.28
C PRO A 94 -1.82 16.73 9.05
N ARG A 95 -1.20 15.97 9.98
CA ARG A 95 0.00 16.43 10.71
C ARG A 95 1.24 16.47 9.82
N ARG A 96 1.22 15.78 8.68
CA ARG A 96 2.21 15.86 7.60
C ARG A 96 1.79 16.88 6.53
N GLY A 97 0.69 17.59 6.77
CA GLY A 97 0.06 18.55 5.86
C GLY A 97 -0.54 17.89 4.61
N GLY A 98 -1.00 16.65 4.74
CA GLY A 98 -1.77 15.97 3.71
C GLY A 98 -3.12 16.65 3.45
N HIS A 99 -3.59 16.54 2.21
CA HIS A 99 -4.85 17.13 1.75
C HIS A 99 -6.05 16.18 1.89
N LEU A 100 -5.83 14.95 2.35
CA LEU A 100 -6.86 13.90 2.44
C LEU A 100 -7.58 13.66 1.11
N GLU A 101 -6.86 13.80 0.00
CA GLU A 101 -7.41 13.68 -1.34
C GLU A 101 -7.81 12.23 -1.63
N LEU A 102 -6.95 11.29 -1.26
CA LEU A 102 -7.09 9.88 -1.58
C LEU A 102 -7.25 8.99 -0.34
N GLY A 103 -6.54 9.30 0.74
CA GLY A 103 -6.50 8.52 1.96
C GLY A 103 -6.95 9.28 3.20
N GLU A 104 -7.36 8.55 4.21
CA GLU A 104 -7.50 9.04 5.58
C GLU A 104 -6.96 8.01 6.57
N LEU A 105 -6.39 8.47 7.70
CA LEU A 105 -5.95 7.57 8.76
C LEU A 105 -7.15 6.84 9.38
N ALA A 106 -7.04 5.52 9.50
CA ALA A 106 -7.99 4.67 10.19
C ALA A 106 -7.42 4.16 11.53
N THR A 107 -8.30 3.90 12.50
CA THR A 107 -7.94 3.40 13.84
C THR A 107 -8.43 1.98 14.11
N ILE A 108 -9.36 1.48 13.29
CA ILE A 108 -9.92 0.13 13.39
C ILE A 108 -9.63 -0.57 12.06
N PRO A 109 -8.97 -1.74 12.06
CA PRO A 109 -8.73 -2.50 10.84
C PRO A 109 -10.03 -3.08 10.30
N ALA A 110 -10.12 -3.13 8.98
CA ALA A 110 -11.24 -3.71 8.25
C ALA A 110 -10.75 -4.15 6.87
N PRO A 111 -11.40 -5.13 6.21
CA PRO A 111 -11.10 -5.47 4.83
C PRO A 111 -11.09 -4.23 3.92
N GLY A 112 -10.09 -4.15 3.04
CA GLY A 112 -9.83 -3.00 2.17
C GLY A 112 -8.93 -1.93 2.79
N ILE A 113 -8.85 -1.80 4.12
CA ILE A 113 -7.91 -0.84 4.71
C ILE A 113 -6.48 -1.23 4.37
N LEU A 114 -5.66 -0.22 4.06
CA LEU A 114 -4.24 -0.40 3.78
C LEU A 114 -3.45 -0.36 5.07
N LEU A 115 -2.59 -1.36 5.30
CA LEU A 115 -1.62 -1.38 6.39
C LEU A 115 -0.24 -0.99 5.84
N ILE A 116 0.20 0.21 6.18
CA ILE A 116 1.41 0.85 5.65
C ILE A 116 2.49 0.86 6.72
N THR A 117 3.66 0.30 6.40
CA THR A 117 4.90 0.55 7.13
C THR A 117 5.68 1.65 6.37
N PRO A 118 5.97 2.80 6.99
CA PRO A 118 6.60 3.94 6.30
C PRO A 118 8.05 3.64 5.91
N THR A 119 8.58 4.37 4.93
CA THR A 119 10.02 4.38 4.68
C THR A 119 10.76 4.96 5.89
N ILE A 120 11.83 4.30 6.31
CA ILE A 120 12.70 4.78 7.39
C ILE A 120 14.03 5.24 6.79
N ARG A 121 14.37 6.51 7.02
CA ARG A 121 15.64 7.12 6.60
C ARG A 121 16.38 7.62 7.84
N ILE A 122 17.62 7.14 8.04
CA ILE A 122 18.51 7.58 9.12
C ILE A 122 19.83 8.00 8.47
N PRO A 123 19.91 9.23 7.94
CA PRO A 123 21.05 9.69 7.14
C PRO A 123 22.40 9.58 7.86
N GLU A 124 22.43 9.90 9.16
CA GLU A 124 23.62 9.85 9.99
C GLU A 124 24.19 8.43 10.19
N LYS A 125 23.38 7.40 9.89
CA LYS A 125 23.80 5.99 9.91
C LYS A 125 23.89 5.37 8.52
N GLN A 126 23.68 6.16 7.46
CA GLN A 126 23.54 5.67 6.08
C GLN A 126 22.52 4.53 5.96
N PHE A 127 21.48 4.56 6.79
CA PHE A 127 20.48 3.49 6.85
C PHE A 127 19.21 3.90 6.13
N TYR A 128 18.71 2.98 5.31
CA TYR A 128 17.49 3.13 4.53
C TYR A 128 16.71 1.82 4.53
N MET A 129 15.45 1.89 4.94
CA MET A 129 14.49 0.80 4.84
C MET A 129 13.30 1.29 4.04
N MET A 130 12.99 0.58 2.96
CA MET A 130 11.87 0.91 2.10
C MET A 130 10.55 0.71 2.81
N GLY A 131 9.62 1.65 2.59
CA GLY A 131 8.24 1.48 3.00
C GLY A 131 7.57 0.32 2.28
N HIS A 132 6.48 -0.16 2.85
CA HIS A 132 5.68 -1.24 2.29
C HIS A 132 4.20 -1.07 2.61
N VAL A 133 3.34 -1.52 1.69
CA VAL A 133 1.88 -1.43 1.82
C VAL A 133 1.25 -2.81 1.62
N ARG A 134 0.21 -3.07 2.42
CA ARG A 134 -0.54 -4.33 2.47
C ARG A 134 -2.02 -4.01 2.42
N LEU A 135 -2.83 -4.87 1.81
CA LEU A 135 -4.29 -4.74 1.81
C LEU A 135 -4.88 -5.69 2.84
N ILE A 136 -5.53 -5.17 3.89
CA ILE A 136 -6.22 -6.00 4.87
C ILE A 136 -7.37 -6.73 4.19
N ILE A 137 -7.50 -8.03 4.47
CA ILE A 137 -8.59 -8.88 3.95
C ILE A 137 -9.42 -9.51 5.06
N ASP A 138 -8.89 -9.59 6.29
CA ASP A 138 -9.62 -10.07 7.46
C ASP A 138 -9.03 -9.41 8.72
N ALA A 139 -9.93 -8.94 9.59
CA ALA A 139 -9.60 -8.35 10.88
C ALA A 139 -10.56 -8.84 11.99
N THR A 140 -11.23 -9.98 11.78
CA THR A 140 -12.24 -10.53 12.71
C THR A 140 -11.68 -10.89 14.08
N LYS A 141 -10.36 -11.15 14.16
CA LYS A 141 -9.66 -11.44 15.43
C LYS A 141 -9.14 -10.19 16.14
N TRP A 142 -9.28 -9.01 15.54
CA TRP A 142 -8.74 -7.77 16.11
C TRP A 142 -9.37 -7.47 17.48
N ASN A 143 -8.52 -7.31 18.49
CA ASN A 143 -8.93 -6.89 19.82
C ASN A 143 -8.52 -5.42 20.07
N PRO A 144 -9.47 -4.46 20.11
CA PRO A 144 -9.14 -3.05 20.33
C PRO A 144 -8.55 -2.76 21.72
N ALA A 145 -8.78 -3.62 22.72
CA ALA A 145 -8.21 -3.47 24.06
C ALA A 145 -6.76 -3.98 24.16
N ALA A 146 -6.32 -4.81 23.22
CA ALA A 146 -4.97 -5.35 23.14
C ALA A 146 -4.54 -5.47 21.67
N PRO A 147 -4.36 -4.33 20.97
CA PRO A 147 -4.15 -4.31 19.53
C PRO A 147 -2.84 -5.02 19.16
N LYS A 148 -2.94 -5.96 18.23
CA LYS A 148 -1.79 -6.68 17.64
C LYS A 148 -2.02 -6.88 16.16
N TRP A 149 -1.03 -6.54 15.35
CA TRP A 149 -1.12 -6.73 13.92
C TRP A 149 -1.17 -8.21 13.54
N ALA A 150 -0.63 -9.11 14.37
CA ALA A 150 -0.78 -10.55 14.21
C ALA A 150 -2.23 -11.05 14.11
N ASP A 151 -3.21 -10.28 14.60
CA ASP A 151 -4.64 -10.60 14.51
C ASP A 151 -5.30 -10.15 13.19
N VAL A 152 -4.52 -9.54 12.29
CA VAL A 152 -4.96 -9.07 10.98
C VAL A 152 -4.34 -9.93 9.88
N ILE A 153 -5.16 -10.34 8.91
CA ILE A 153 -4.72 -11.03 7.69
C ILE A 153 -4.76 -10.03 6.53
N TYR A 154 -3.72 -10.05 5.71
CA TYR A 154 -3.60 -9.17 4.55
C TYR A 154 -3.01 -9.89 3.34
N LEU A 155 -3.16 -9.26 2.19
CA LEU A 155 -2.41 -9.57 0.96
C LEU A 155 -1.33 -8.52 0.74
N GLU A 156 -0.16 -8.98 0.28
CA GLU A 156 0.97 -8.11 0.00
C GLU A 156 1.75 -8.57 -1.23
N CYS A 157 2.26 -7.62 -2.02
CA CYS A 157 3.19 -7.90 -3.10
C CYS A 157 4.63 -7.68 -2.60
N HIS A 158 5.42 -8.73 -2.41
CA HIS A 158 6.66 -8.64 -1.61
C HIS A 158 7.77 -9.59 -2.07
N GLY A 159 8.93 -9.48 -1.43
CA GLY A 159 10.08 -10.35 -1.60
C GLY A 159 11.23 -9.69 -2.36
N PRO A 160 12.31 -10.43 -2.65
CA PRO A 160 13.35 -9.96 -3.56
C PRO A 160 12.84 -9.90 -5.01
N ASN A 161 13.50 -9.11 -5.86
CA ASN A 161 13.19 -9.07 -7.29
C ASN A 161 13.19 -10.48 -7.91
N GLY A 162 12.07 -10.85 -8.55
CA GLY A 162 11.86 -12.17 -9.11
C GLY A 162 11.13 -13.16 -8.20
N HIS A 163 10.78 -12.78 -6.96
CA HIS A 163 10.00 -13.62 -6.06
C HIS A 163 8.64 -14.01 -6.67
N ARG A 164 8.27 -15.28 -6.57
CA ARG A 164 7.03 -15.86 -7.11
C ARG A 164 6.34 -16.75 -6.07
N PRO A 165 4.99 -16.68 -5.94
CA PRO A 165 4.12 -15.66 -6.55
C PRO A 165 4.44 -14.26 -6.01
N GLY A 166 4.18 -13.21 -6.80
CA GLY A 166 4.46 -11.84 -6.35
C GLY A 166 3.57 -11.40 -5.19
N VAL A 167 2.29 -11.80 -5.22
CA VAL A 167 1.29 -11.51 -4.19
C VAL A 167 0.98 -12.76 -3.38
N THR A 168 1.08 -12.65 -2.05
CA THR A 168 0.75 -13.72 -1.10
C THR A 168 -0.07 -13.21 0.06
N ARG A 169 -0.79 -14.13 0.71
CA ARG A 169 -1.46 -13.91 2.00
C ARG A 169 -0.51 -14.09 3.16
N ASN A 170 -0.64 -13.22 4.15
CA ASN A 170 0.17 -13.21 5.36
C ASN A 170 -0.60 -12.60 6.54
N HIS A 171 0.01 -12.59 7.73
CA HIS A 171 -0.52 -11.97 8.95
C HIS A 171 0.46 -10.94 9.52
N GLY A 172 -0.01 -10.04 10.39
CA GLY A 172 0.78 -8.88 10.82
C GLY A 172 1.85 -9.10 11.89
N ALA A 173 2.30 -10.32 12.16
CA ALA A 173 3.36 -10.52 13.16
C ALA A 173 4.68 -9.82 12.77
N SER A 174 5.00 -9.75 11.47
CA SER A 174 6.15 -8.98 10.97
C SER A 174 6.01 -7.48 11.22
N VAL A 175 4.77 -6.97 11.24
CA VAL A 175 4.46 -5.57 11.53
C VAL A 175 4.55 -5.29 13.03
N ASP A 176 4.12 -6.22 13.88
CA ASP A 176 4.36 -6.14 15.33
C ASP A 176 5.86 -6.05 15.65
N GLN A 177 6.68 -6.86 14.97
CA GLN A 177 8.13 -6.79 15.11
C GLN A 177 8.69 -5.45 14.60
N HIS A 178 8.22 -4.96 13.46
CA HIS A 178 8.61 -3.64 12.94
C HIS A 178 8.33 -2.52 13.94
N ASP A 179 7.12 -2.46 14.50
CA ASP A 179 6.71 -1.43 15.45
C ASP A 179 7.48 -1.52 16.78
N ALA A 180 7.86 -2.73 17.20
CA ALA A 180 8.70 -2.94 18.37
C ALA A 180 10.15 -2.44 18.16
N VAL A 181 10.71 -2.67 16.97
CA VAL A 181 12.07 -2.19 16.61
C VAL A 181 12.09 -0.69 16.35
N TRP A 182 11.00 -0.13 15.83
CA TRP A 182 10.89 1.27 15.42
C TRP A 182 9.81 2.02 16.21
N PRO A 183 10.01 2.27 17.52
CA PRO A 183 8.95 2.75 18.40
C PRO A 183 8.54 4.21 18.17
N LYS A 184 9.33 5.00 17.42
CA LYS A 184 9.01 6.41 17.11
C LYS A 184 7.72 6.47 16.30
N TRP A 185 6.82 7.38 16.67
CA TRP A 185 5.48 7.48 16.08
C TRP A 185 5.50 7.57 14.54
N ASN A 186 6.48 8.25 13.97
CA ASN A 186 6.61 8.48 12.53
C ASN A 186 7.23 7.29 11.77
N HIS A 187 7.67 6.25 12.48
CA HIS A 187 8.22 5.02 11.91
C HIS A 187 7.27 3.82 12.07
N ARG A 188 6.23 3.96 12.90
CA ARG A 188 5.24 2.90 13.14
C ARG A 188 4.34 2.69 11.94
N ALA A 189 3.79 1.48 11.85
CA ALA A 189 2.75 1.17 10.89
C ALA A 189 1.50 2.05 11.12
N ALA A 190 0.86 2.40 10.02
CA ALA A 190 -0.37 3.18 10.00
C ALA A 190 -1.39 2.48 9.11
N MET A 191 -2.66 2.68 9.45
CA MET A 191 -3.77 2.24 8.62
C MET A 191 -4.30 3.41 7.81
N VAL A 192 -4.46 3.21 6.50
CA VAL A 192 -5.05 4.21 5.59
C VAL A 192 -6.29 3.62 4.95
N ARG A 193 -7.43 4.27 5.14
CA ARG A 193 -8.66 4.00 4.40
C ARG A 193 -8.62 4.83 3.12
N ILE A 194 -8.79 4.17 1.98
CA ILE A 194 -8.94 4.84 0.69
C ILE A 194 -10.35 5.43 0.59
N ARG A 195 -10.45 6.69 0.15
CA ARG A 195 -11.70 7.41 -0.10
C ARG A 195 -12.29 6.93 -1.44
N SER A 196 -13.05 5.83 -1.40
CA SER A 196 -13.65 5.23 -2.58
C SER A 196 -14.96 5.87 -3.01
N ARG A 197 -15.43 5.52 -4.22
CA ARG A 197 -16.84 5.71 -4.61
C ARG A 197 -17.77 5.08 -3.56
N PRO A 198 -18.91 5.71 -3.26
CA PRO A 198 -19.97 5.08 -2.46
C PRO A 198 -20.54 3.83 -3.17
#